data_AF-A0ABD0R948-F1
#
_entry.id   AF-A0ABD0R948-F1
#
_cell.length_a   1.000
_cell.length_b   1.000
_cell.length_c   1.000
_cell.angle_alpha   90.00
_cell.angle_beta   90.00
_cell.angle_gamma   90.00
#
_symmetry.space_group_name_H-M   'P 1'
#
loop_
_entity.id
_entity.type
_entity.pdbx_description
1 polymer ?
#
loop_
_entity_poly.entity_id
_entity_poly.type
_entity_poly.pdbx_seq_one_letter_code
_entity_poly.pdbx_strand_id
1 'polypeptide(L)' 'HHFPAAVVKEVVWKKTFPIEATIAKCQKEKCIIEEHFQERFAVTPEKNYSLFLKSAKYNDLGQYKCTWDGF' A
#
# COMPACT_ATOMS: atom_id res chain seq x y z
N HIS A 1 -4.59 -9.38 -28.22
CA HIS A 1 -3.87 -10.05 -27.12
C HIS A 1 -4.61 -9.79 -25.82
N HIS A 2 -5.32 -10.79 -25.31
CA HIS A 2 -6.00 -10.74 -24.02
C HIS A 2 -4.97 -11.15 -22.96
N PHE A 3 -4.45 -10.22 -22.18
CA PHE A 3 -3.64 -10.59 -21.01
C PHE A 3 -4.60 -11.21 -19.99
N PRO A 4 -4.34 -12.43 -19.48
CA PRO A 4 -5.11 -12.91 -18.35
C PRO A 4 -4.86 -11.92 -17.23
N ALA A 5 -5.92 -11.34 -16.68
CA ALA A 5 -5.84 -10.49 -15.51
C ALA A 5 -5.00 -11.24 -14.49
N ALA A 6 -3.76 -10.82 -14.29
CA ALA A 6 -2.89 -11.40 -13.28
C ALA A 6 -3.70 -11.29 -12.00
N VAL A 7 -4.10 -12.44 -11.44
CA VAL A 7 -4.78 -12.47 -10.16
C VAL A 7 -3.79 -11.87 -9.19
N VAL A 8 -3.96 -10.59 -8.88
CA VAL A 8 -3.10 -9.87 -7.95
C VAL A 8 -3.27 -10.57 -6.61
N LYS A 9 -2.31 -11.44 -6.28
CA LYS A 9 -2.38 -12.26 -5.07
C LYS A 9 -2.14 -11.42 -3.82
N GLU A 10 -1.26 -10.43 -3.96
CA GLU A 10 -0.89 -9.52 -2.89
C GLU A 10 -0.57 -8.13 -3.46
N VAL A 11 -1.02 -7.08 -2.78
CA VAL A 11 -0.58 -5.68 -2.98
C VAL A 11 0.09 -5.22 -1.70
N VAL A 12 1.27 -4.61 -1.84
CA VAL A 12 2.04 -4.10 -0.70
C VAL A 12 2.36 -2.62 -0.91
N TRP A 13 2.03 -1.81 0.08
CA TRP A 13 2.49 -0.44 0.18
C TRP A 13 3.70 -0.35 1.09
N LYS A 14 4.78 0.25 0.58
CA LYS A 14 6.02 0.49 1.32
C LYS A 14 6.38 1.96 1.31
N LYS A 15 6.95 2.43 2.41
CA LYS A 15 7.82 3.61 2.42
C LYS A 15 9.24 3.10 2.15
N THR A 16 9.91 3.63 1.13
CA THR A 16 11.26 3.20 0.73
C THR A 16 12.34 4.22 1.09
N PHE A 17 11.94 5.43 1.49
CA PHE A 17 12.85 6.49 1.94
C PHE A 17 12.11 7.41 2.93
N PRO A 18 12.75 7.92 4.00
CA PRO A 18 14.15 7.72 4.39
C PRO A 18 14.42 6.37 5.08
N ILE A 19 13.37 5.66 5.50
CA ILE A 19 13.45 4.36 6.15
C ILE A 19 12.59 3.39 5.35
N GLU A 20 13.10 2.18 5.13
CA GLU A 20 12.33 1.10 4.54
C GLU A 20 11.33 0.56 5.56
N ALA A 21 10.03 0.70 5.27
CA ALA A 21 8.95 0.23 6.12
C ALA A 21 7.77 -0.25 5.27
N THR A 22 7.15 -1.37 5.68
CA THR A 22 5.86 -1.77 5.10
C THR A 22 4.76 -0.97 5.79
N ILE A 23 3.86 -0.39 5.01
CA ILE A 23 2.72 0.38 5.51
C ILE A 23 1.48 -0.51 5.57
N ALA A 24 1.23 -1.25 4.48
CA ALA A 24 0.08 -2.11 4.37
C ALA A 24 0.33 -3.28 3.44
N LYS A 25 -0.35 -4.40 3.72
CA LYS A 25 -0.42 -5.59 2.87
C LYS A 25 -1.87 -5.90 2.59
N CYS A 26 -2.20 -6.16 1.35
CA CYS A 26 -3.56 -6.47 0.92
C CYS A 26 -3.57 -7.81 0.19
N GLN A 27 -4.45 -8.71 0.60
CA GLN A 27 -4.69 -10.00 -0.04
C GLN A 27 -6.18 -10.22 -0.17
N LYS A 28 -6.66 -10.63 -1.36
CA LYS A 28 -8.07 -10.97 -1.61
C LYS A 28 -9.04 -9.93 -1.03
N GLU A 29 -8.81 -8.66 -1.38
CA GLU A 29 -9.59 -7.48 -0.96
C GLU A 29 -9.52 -7.10 0.53
N LYS A 30 -8.81 -7.86 1.35
CA LYS A 30 -8.54 -7.49 2.75
C LYS A 30 -7.20 -6.80 2.83
N CYS A 31 -7.18 -5.58 3.37
CA CYS A 31 -5.96 -4.84 3.65
C CYS A 31 -5.68 -4.78 5.15
N ILE A 32 -4.46 -5.09 5.53
CA ILE A 32 -3.94 -4.96 6.89
C ILE A 32 -2.91 -3.84 6.86
N ILE A 33 -3.13 -2.81 7.68
CA ILE A 33 -2.19 -1.71 7.88
C ILE A 33 -1.38 -2.04 9.14
N GLU A 34 -0.06 -1.92 9.03
CA GLU A 34 0.87 -2.12 10.16
C GLU A 34 0.53 -1.14 11.30
N GLU A 35 0.60 -1.61 12.55
CA GLU A 35 0.04 -0.93 13.73
C GLU A 35 0.45 0.54 13.83
N HIS A 36 1.75 0.83 13.69
CA HIS A 36 2.30 2.19 13.76
C HIS A 36 1.77 3.15 12.68
N PHE A 37 1.12 2.65 11.64
CA PHE A 37 0.58 3.42 10.53
C PHE A 37 -0.96 3.52 10.53
N GLN A 38 -1.68 2.77 11.37
CA GLN A 38 -3.16 2.68 11.35
C GLN A 38 -3.86 4.03 11.61
N GLU A 39 -3.32 4.85 12.51
CA GLU A 39 -3.89 6.17 12.80
C GLU A 39 -3.69 7.17 11.66
N ARG A 40 -2.71 6.92 10.79
CA ARG A 40 -2.18 7.87 9.82
C ARG A 40 -2.61 7.55 8.40
N PHE A 41 -2.69 6.26 8.09
CA PHE A 41 -2.96 5.75 6.76
C PHE A 41 -4.29 5.00 6.71
N ALA A 42 -4.88 4.94 5.53
CA ALA A 42 -5.98 4.07 5.18
C ALA A 42 -5.71 3.48 3.78
N VAL A 43 -6.17 2.26 3.53
CA VAL A 43 -6.13 1.66 2.19
C VAL A 43 -7.55 1.35 1.76
N THR A 44 -7.88 1.67 0.51
CA THR A 44 -9.21 1.42 -0.06
C THR A 44 -9.10 0.41 -1.19
N PRO A 45 -9.36 -0.90 -0.94
CA PRO A 45 -9.32 -1.94 -1.96
C PRO A 45 -10.19 -1.62 -3.18
N GLU A 46 -11.41 -1.12 -2.91
CA GLU A 46 -12.41 -0.73 -3.92
C GLU A 46 -11.92 0.38 -4.87
N LYS A 47 -10.93 1.17 -4.44
CA LYS A 47 -10.29 2.22 -5.24
C LYS A 47 -8.91 1.77 -5.72
N ASN A 48 -8.82 0.55 -6.24
CA ASN A 48 -7.58 -0.03 -6.77
C ASN A 48 -6.43 0.01 -5.76
N TYR A 49 -6.72 -0.36 -4.50
CA TYR A 49 -5.77 -0.38 -3.39
C TYR A 49 -5.09 0.97 -3.11
N SER A 50 -5.79 2.08 -3.36
CA SER A 50 -5.27 3.43 -3.11
C SER A 50 -4.89 3.61 -1.64
N LEU A 51 -3.69 4.17 -1.39
CA LEU A 51 -3.22 4.57 -0.07
C LEU A 51 -3.63 6.03 0.21
N PHE A 52 -4.31 6.25 1.32
CA PHE A 52 -4.72 7.56 1.79
C PHE A 52 -3.92 7.95 3.02
N LEU A 53 -3.32 9.14 2.99
CA LEU A 53 -2.71 9.79 4.14
C LEU A 53 -3.72 10.75 4.75
N LYS A 54 -4.20 10.47 5.97
CA LYS A 54 -5.29 11.24 6.61
C LYS A 54 -4.89 12.68 6.91
N SER A 55 -3.66 12.90 7.38
CA SER A 55 -3.13 14.22 7.71
C SER A 55 -1.61 14.20 7.57
N ALA A 56 -1.07 14.93 6.60
CA ALA A 56 0.36 14.96 6.34
C ALA A 56 1.14 15.66 7.46
N LYS A 57 2.26 15.06 7.87
CA LYS A 57 3.27 15.63 8.79
C LYS A 57 4.63 15.64 8.09
N TYR A 58 5.58 16.43 8.61
CA TYR A 58 6.95 16.50 8.06
C TYR A 58 7.62 15.12 7.93
N ASN A 59 7.44 14.24 8.91
CA ASN A 59 8.03 12.90 8.90
C ASN A 59 7.41 11.94 7.87
N ASP A 60 6.31 12.33 7.21
CA ASP A 60 5.76 11.57 6.08
C ASP A 60 6.49 11.88 4.77
N LEU A 61 7.36 12.89 4.73
CA LEU A 61 8.23 13.13 3.57
C LEU A 61 8.98 11.84 3.25
N GLY A 62 8.98 11.44 1.98
CA GLY A 62 9.58 10.18 1.58
C GLY A 62 9.17 9.69 0.21
N GLN A 63 9.72 8.53 -0.14
CA GLN A 63 9.31 7.79 -1.32
C GLN A 63 8.38 6.65 -0.88
N TYR A 64 7.30 6.49 -1.63
CA TYR A 64 6.28 5.47 -1.39
C TYR A 64 6.16 4.62 -2.64
N LYS A 65 6.18 3.30 -2.46
CA LYS A 65 6.07 2.33 -3.56
C LYS A 65 4.89 1.40 -3.29
N CYS A 66 4.07 1.22 -4.32
CA CYS A 66 3.11 0.14 -4.39
C CYS A 66 3.73 -0.99 -5.23
N THR A 67 3.65 -2.22 -4.74
CA THR A 67 4.07 -3.42 -5.47
C THR A 67 2.94 -4.44 -5.48
N TRP A 68 2.82 -5.20 -6.56
CA TRP A 68 1.89 -6.32 -6.66
C TRP A 68 2.65 -7.59 -7.04
N ASP A 69 2.23 -8.75 -6.53
CA ASP A 69 2.79 -10.04 -6.95
C ASP A 69 2.57 -10.23 -8.47
N GLY A 70 3.62 -9.89 -9.23
CA GLY A 70 3.62 -9.80 -10.69
C GLY A 70 4.72 -8.89 -11.25
N PHE A 71 5.06 -7.77 -10.58
CA PHE A 71 6.14 -6.81 -10.97
C PHE A 71 6.60 -5.92 -9.81
#